data_AF-A0A7D7ZJA9-F1
#
_entry.id   AF-A0A7D7ZJA9-F1
#
_cell.length_a   1.000
_cell.length_b   1.000
_cell.length_c   1.000
_cell.angle_alpha   90.00
_cell.angle_beta   90.00
_cell.angle_gamma   90.00
#
_symmetry.space_group_name_H-M   'P 1'
#
loop_
_entity.id
_entity.type
_entity.pdbx_description
1 polymer ?
#
loop_
_entity_poly.entity_id
_entity_poly.type
_entity_poly.pdbx_seq_one_letter_code
_entity_poly.pdbx_strand_id
1 'polypeptide(L)' 'MTHPLRTVKNSPRCLKRRKKLLELTRREPLHIDKIAEKTGSPVSSVSTFLLELEIEGLIEQTEGGLYQSKV' A
#
# COMPACT_ATOMS: atom_id res chain seq x y z
N MET A 1 3.26 5.06 30.87
CA MET A 1 3.87 4.01 30.03
C MET A 1 3.66 4.38 28.57
N THR A 2 4.50 5.28 28.06
CA THR A 2 4.40 5.82 26.70
C THR A 2 5.14 4.89 25.75
N HIS A 3 4.41 4.22 24.86
CA HIS A 3 4.98 3.36 23.83
C HIS A 3 5.82 4.21 22.86
N PRO A 4 7.08 3.85 22.56
CA PRO A 4 7.88 4.59 21.59
C PRO A 4 7.29 4.41 20.20
N LEU A 5 7.11 5.54 19.50
CA LEU A 5 6.74 5.60 18.09
C LEU A 5 7.76 4.78 17.28
N ARG A 6 7.26 3.69 16.71
CA ARG A 6 8.03 2.73 15.91
C ARG A 6 8.66 3.46 14.74
N THR A 7 9.99 3.44 14.69
CA THR A 7 10.80 4.01 13.60
C THR A 7 10.39 3.42 12.26
N VAL A 8 9.73 4.21 11.41
CA VAL A 8 9.48 3.87 10.01
C VAL A 8 10.79 3.93 9.25
N LYS A 9 11.48 2.79 9.15
CA LYS A 9 12.62 2.56 8.26
C LYS A 9 12.16 2.75 6.81
N ASN A 10 12.20 3.98 6.29
CA ASN A 10 12.11 4.22 4.85
C ASN A 10 13.43 3.77 4.21
N SER A 11 13.48 2.50 3.80
CA SER A 11 14.65 1.91 3.17
C SER A 11 14.46 1.86 1.64
N PRO A 12 15.43 2.30 0.82
CA PRO A 12 15.30 2.48 -0.63
C PRO A 12 15.09 1.18 -1.44
N ARG A 13 15.02 0.01 -0.79
CA ARG A 13 14.59 -1.27 -1.42
C ARG A 13 13.09 -1.31 -1.73
N CYS A 14 12.33 -0.25 -1.45
CA CYS A 14 10.88 -0.22 -1.55
C CYS A 14 10.30 0.21 -2.91
N LEU A 15 11.09 0.80 -3.81
CA LEU A 15 10.57 1.32 -5.07
C LEU A 15 10.06 0.23 -6.03
N LYS A 16 10.75 -0.93 -6.09
CA LYS A 16 10.31 -2.09 -6.88
C LYS A 16 9.01 -2.69 -6.34
N ARG A 17 8.83 -2.65 -5.02
CA ARG A 17 7.59 -3.12 -4.37
C ARG A 17 6.42 -2.19 -4.66
N ARG A 18 6.65 -0.87 -4.64
CA ARG A 18 5.63 0.14 -4.98
C ARG A 18 5.11 -0.03 -6.41
N LYS A 19 6.00 -0.21 -7.40
CA LYS A 19 5.59 -0.49 -8.80
C LYS A 19 4.77 -1.77 -8.91
N LYS A 20 5.23 -2.86 -8.28
CA LYS A 20 4.52 -4.15 -8.32
C LYS A 20 3.15 -4.08 -7.65
N LEU A 21 3.03 -3.30 -6.58
CA LEU A 21 1.76 -3.06 -5.88
C LEU A 21 0.77 -2.30 -6.78
N LEU A 22 1.24 -1.23 -7.42
CA LEU A 22 0.44 -0.46 -8.37
C LEU A 22 -0.01 -1.30 -9.57
N GLU A 23 0.84 -2.19 -10.08
CA GLU A 23 0.46 -3.13 -11.15
C GLU A 23 -0.59 -4.15 -10.71
N LEU A 24 -0.57 -4.58 -9.45
CA LEU A 24 -1.58 -5.49 -8.89
C LEU A 24 -2.95 -4.80 -8.76
N THR A 25 -2.99 -3.58 -8.21
CA THR A 25 -4.22 -2.79 -8.07
C THR A 25 -4.77 -2.27 -9.40
N ARG A 26 -3.95 -2.29 -10.47
CA ARG A 26 -4.39 -1.93 -11.83
C ARG A 26 -5.14 -3.04 -12.54
N ARG A 27 -4.94 -4.30 -12.15
CA ARG A 27 -5.66 -5.44 -12.74
C ARG A 27 -7.00 -5.69 -12.10
N GLU A 28 -7.08 -5.56 -10.77
CA GLU A 28 -8.34 -5.71 -10.02
C GLU A 28 -8.33 -4.84 -8.75
N PRO A 29 -9.49 -4.39 -8.27
CA PRO A 29 -9.63 -3.78 -6.95
C PRO A 29 -9.27 -4.81 -5.86
N LEU A 30 -8.23 -4.51 -5.07
CA LEU A 30 -7.71 -5.43 -4.04
C LEU A 30 -7.84 -4.83 -2.64
N HIS A 31 -8.21 -5.67 -1.68
CA HIS A 31 -8.17 -5.31 -0.26
C HIS A 31 -6.72 -5.23 0.23
N ILE A 32 -6.46 -4.34 1.20
CA ILE A 32 -5.13 -4.16 1.79
C ILE A 32 -4.51 -5.47 2.29
N ASP A 33 -5.34 -6.37 2.81
CA ASP A 33 -4.92 -7.68 3.31
C ASP A 33 -4.35 -8.56 2.19
N LYS A 34 -5.05 -8.63 1.04
CA LYS A 34 -4.59 -9.37 -0.15
C LYS A 34 -3.32 -8.77 -0.74
N ILE A 35 -3.19 -7.45 -0.69
CA ILE A 35 -2.00 -6.74 -1.15
C ILE A 35 -0.81 -7.08 -0.24
N ALA A 36 -1.02 -7.09 1.07
CA ALA A 36 -0.03 -7.51 2.07
C ALA A 36 0.42 -8.97 1.86
N GLU A 37 -0.52 -9.89 1.65
CA GLU A 37 -0.23 -11.30 1.34
C GLU A 37 0.61 -11.43 0.06
N LYS A 38 0.19 -10.80 -1.05
CA LYS A 38 0.90 -10.88 -2.34
C LYS A 38 2.28 -10.22 -2.32
N THR A 39 2.47 -9.20 -1.50
CA THR A 39 3.74 -8.47 -1.38
C THR A 39 4.63 -9.01 -0.25
N GLY A 40 4.13 -9.94 0.56
CA GLY A 40 4.82 -10.44 1.75
C GLY A 40 5.21 -9.33 2.72
N SER A 41 4.44 -8.22 2.72
CA SER A 41 4.75 -7.02 3.48
C SER A 41 3.66 -6.80 4.54
N PRO A 42 4.01 -6.28 5.73
CA PRO A 42 3.03 -6.05 6.77
C PRO A 42 1.99 -5.01 6.34
N VAL A 43 0.73 -5.26 6.73
CA VAL A 43 -0.42 -4.39 6.43
C VAL A 43 -0.13 -2.93 6.78
N SER A 44 0.54 -2.65 7.90
CA SER A 44 0.89 -1.27 8.29
C SER A 44 1.81 -0.57 7.27
N SER A 45 2.79 -1.28 6.70
CA SER A 45 3.64 -0.70 5.66
C SER A 45 2.88 -0.53 4.36
N VAL A 46 2.06 -1.52 3.99
CA VAL A 46 1.21 -1.46 2.80
C VAL A 46 0.23 -0.29 2.89
N SER A 47 -0.37 -0.06 4.07
CA SER A 47 -1.27 1.06 4.35
C SER A 47 -0.59 2.40 4.10
N THR A 48 0.64 2.59 4.58
CA THR A 48 1.42 3.80 4.29
C THR A 48 1.65 3.97 2.79
N PHE A 49 2.05 2.91 2.07
CA PHE A 49 2.26 2.99 0.62
C PHE A 49 0.98 3.27 -0.17
N LEU A 50 -0.14 2.67 0.23
CA LEU A 50 -1.44 2.91 -0.40
C LEU A 50 -1.88 4.36 -0.18
N LEU A 51 -1.72 4.86 1.04
CA LEU A 51 -2.03 6.26 1.34
C LEU A 51 -1.17 7.23 0.52
N GLU A 52 0.14 6.97 0.41
CA GLU A 52 1.03 7.78 -0.46
C GLU A 52 0.56 7.75 -1.92
N LEU A 53 0.21 6.58 -2.45
CA LEU A 53 -0.29 6.42 -3.82
C LEU A 53 -1.65 7.09 -4.06
N GLU A 54 -2.52 7.10 -3.05
CA GLU A 54 -3.82 7.76 -3.10
C GLU A 54 -3.65 9.28 -3.10
N ILE A 55 -2.75 9.80 -2.26
CA ILE A 55 -2.38 11.22 -2.24
C ILE A 55 -1.77 11.66 -3.58
N GLU A 56 -0.96 10.80 -4.20
CA GLU A 56 -0.43 11.01 -5.55
C GLU A 56 -1.49 10.88 -6.66
N GLY A 57 -2.72 10.45 -6.33
CA GLY A 57 -3.82 10.26 -7.28
C GLY A 57 -3.63 9.07 -8.22
N LEU A 58 -2.76 8.12 -7.88
CA LEU A 58 -2.47 6.92 -8.67
C LEU A 58 -3.45 5.78 -8.38
N ILE A 59 -4.00 5.75 -7.17
CA ILE A 59 -5.01 4.80 -6.73
C ILE A 59 -6.16 5.53 -6.03
N GLU A 60 -7.27 4.84 -5.84
CA GLU A 60 -8.42 5.30 -5.07
C GLU A 60 -8.96 4.17 -4.20
N GLN A 61 -9.38 4.51 -2.99
CA GLN A 61 -10.14 3.60 -2.14
C GLN A 61 -11.63 3.66 -2.47
N THR A 62 -12.21 2.50 -2.76
CA THR A 62 -13.65 2.32 -2.96
C THR A 62 -14.38 2.14 -1.62
N GLU A 63 -15.70 2.33 -1.63
CA GLU A 63 -16.54 2.21 -0.42
C GLU A 63 -16.50 0.79 0.23
N GLY A 64 -16.02 -0.22 -0.50
CA GLY A 64 -15.81 -1.58 0.02
C GLY A 64 -14.46 -1.81 0.71
N GLY A 65 -13.65 -0.77 0.92
CA GLY A 65 -12.29 -0.91 1.46
C GLY A 65 -11.29 -1.54 0.47
N LEU A 66 -11.66 -1.58 -0.81
CA LEU A 66 -10.79 -2.06 -1.89
C LEU A 66 -10.06 -0.90 -2.52
N TYR A 67 -8.78 -1.10 -2.83
CA TYR A 67 -7.95 -0.14 -3.53
C TYR A 67 -7.85 -0.53 -5.00
N GLN A 68 -8.14 0.42 -5.89
CA GLN A 68 -8.00 0.27 -7.33
C GLN A 68 -7.12 1.37 -7.91
N SER A 69 -6.38 1.08 -8.97
CA SER A 69 -5.62 2.12 -9.67
C SER A 69 -6.54 3.05 -10.45
N LYS A 70 -6.27 4.35 -10.38
CA LYS A 70 -6.99 5.42 -11.09
C LYS A 70 -6.43 5.68 -12.51
N VAL A 71 -5.52 4.82 -12.99
CA VAL A 71 -4.73 4.94 -14.24
C VAL A 71 -5.11 3.96 -15.33
#